data_AF-A0AAN6RGA3-F1
#
_entry.id   AF-A0AAN6RGA3-F1
#
_cell.length_a   1.000
_cell.length_b   1.000
_cell.length_c   1.000
_cell.angle_alpha   90.00
_cell.angle_beta   90.00
_cell.angle_gamma   90.00
#
_symmetry.space_group_name_H-M   'P 1'
#
loop_
_entity.id
_entity.type
_entity.pdbx_description
1 polymer ?
#
loop_
_entity_poly.entity_id
_entity_poly.type
_entity_poly.pdbx_seq_one_letter_code
_entity_poly.pdbx_strand_id
1 'polypeptide(L)'
;MAHSRILTLANIISSNTSLINSHLSAQNLPTPSFDPEVPADLLSGHGAEFEEARQNVVEATDELRTLLLGPKEYLMGIYHNTLLPLHFILRHNLHAFPQTTTFSTLATHSSQSLPVLKRLLRHAIAHHIFTEPSPNVLAHTPASRALSDPHVRAFLSFTVEELWPCATRTVDALEMHPSAQDPAQTGFNLVRGTGETFMVEMEGDRERGGSMGRC
;
A
#
# COMPACT_ATOMS: atom_id res chain seq x y z
N MET A 1 -4.25 -37.95 15.15
CA MET A 1 -3.67 -36.72 15.76
C MET A 1 -4.12 -35.56 14.89
N ALA A 2 -4.71 -34.51 15.46
CA ALA A 2 -5.10 -33.35 14.67
C ALA A 2 -3.85 -32.74 14.02
N HIS A 3 -3.87 -32.56 12.70
CA HIS A 3 -2.75 -31.94 11.97
C HIS A 3 -2.64 -30.48 12.42
N SER A 4 -1.47 -30.06 12.91
CA SER A 4 -1.27 -28.69 13.36
C SER A 4 -1.31 -27.72 12.17
N ARG A 5 -2.27 -26.80 12.16
CA ARG A 5 -2.42 -25.82 11.07
C ARG A 5 -1.20 -24.92 10.94
N ILE A 6 -0.67 -24.42 12.06
CA ILE A 6 0.53 -23.57 12.07
C ILE A 6 1.78 -24.28 11.49
N LEU A 7 1.93 -25.58 11.73
CA LEU A 7 3.02 -26.37 11.13
C LEU A 7 2.78 -26.60 9.64
N THR A 8 1.53 -26.80 9.23
CA THR A 8 1.15 -26.96 7.83
C THR A 8 1.47 -25.69 7.04
N LEU A 9 1.12 -24.51 7.59
CA LEU A 9 1.43 -23.22 6.99
C LEU A 9 2.94 -22.98 6.89
N ALA A 10 3.72 -23.30 7.93
CA ALA A 10 5.18 -23.21 7.89
C ALA A 10 5.78 -24.07 6.76
N ASN A 11 5.27 -25.28 6.55
CA ASN A 11 5.70 -26.15 5.45
C ASN A 11 5.34 -25.57 4.07
N ILE A 12 4.14 -24.98 3.93
CA ILE A 12 3.72 -24.30 2.68
C ILE A 12 4.66 -23.14 2.38
N ILE A 13 4.95 -22.29 3.36
CA ILE A 13 5.88 -21.17 3.23
C ILE A 13 7.26 -21.68 2.81
N SER A 14 7.83 -22.65 3.53
CA SER A 14 9.16 -23.17 3.25
C SER A 14 9.28 -23.80 1.86
N SER A 15 8.28 -24.58 1.44
CA SER A 15 8.31 -25.29 0.15
C SER A 15 8.19 -24.31 -1.02
N ASN A 16 7.22 -23.40 -0.96
CA ASN A 16 6.97 -22.45 -2.06
C ASN A 16 8.04 -21.36 -2.13
N THR A 17 8.59 -20.89 -1.01
CA THR A 17 9.74 -19.95 -1.04
C THR A 17 10.98 -20.60 -1.66
N SER A 18 11.18 -21.91 -1.45
CA SER A 18 12.27 -22.65 -2.12
C SER A 18 12.06 -22.70 -3.63
N LEU A 19 10.84 -22.97 -4.10
CA LEU A 19 10.49 -22.94 -5.53
C LEU A 19 10.76 -21.57 -6.16
N ILE A 20 10.27 -20.50 -5.52
CA ILE A 20 10.49 -19.11 -5.95
C ILE A 20 11.98 -18.81 -6.04
N ASN A 21 12.75 -19.12 -4.99
CA ASN A 21 14.18 -18.86 -4.96
C ASN A 21 14.94 -19.64 -6.03
N SER A 22 14.61 -20.92 -6.22
CA SER A 22 15.18 -21.76 -7.27
C SER A 22 14.90 -21.22 -8.67
N HIS A 23 13.66 -20.77 -8.92
CA HIS A 23 13.26 -20.18 -10.20
C HIS A 23 14.04 -18.90 -10.52
N LEU A 24 14.12 -17.96 -9.56
CA LEU A 24 14.90 -16.72 -9.72
C LEU A 24 16.39 -17.02 -9.94
N SER A 25 16.94 -17.95 -9.16
CA SER A 25 18.35 -18.36 -9.27
C SER A 25 18.66 -18.99 -10.62
N ALA A 26 17.77 -19.85 -11.14
CA ALA A 26 17.95 -20.49 -12.46
C ALA A 26 17.99 -19.49 -13.61
N GLN A 27 17.36 -18.32 -13.44
CA GLN A 27 17.37 -17.23 -14.42
C GLN A 27 18.43 -16.16 -14.13
N ASN A 28 19.29 -16.37 -13.12
CA ASN A 28 20.27 -15.39 -12.64
C ASN A 28 19.64 -14.04 -12.24
N LEU A 29 18.41 -14.07 -11.71
CA LEU A 29 17.71 -12.89 -11.21
C LEU A 29 18.05 -12.65 -9.72
N PRO A 30 18.02 -11.39 -9.26
CA PRO A 30 18.21 -11.08 -7.84
C PRO A 30 17.07 -11.64 -6.99
N THR A 31 17.31 -11.81 -5.70
CA THR A 31 16.27 -12.18 -4.74
C THR A 31 15.53 -10.94 -4.22
N PRO A 32 14.24 -11.06 -3.84
CA PRO A 32 13.51 -9.96 -3.22
C PRO A 32 14.18 -9.50 -1.93
N SER A 33 14.35 -8.19 -1.79
CA SER A 33 14.91 -7.58 -0.58
C SER A 33 14.41 -6.15 -0.42
N PHE A 34 14.80 -5.50 0.69
CA PHE A 34 14.57 -4.06 0.88
C PHE A 34 15.67 -3.19 0.26
N ASP A 35 16.64 -3.79 -0.46
CA ASP A 35 17.61 -3.04 -1.23
C ASP A 35 16.87 -2.28 -2.33
N PRO A 36 17.01 -0.95 -2.38
CA PRO A 36 16.26 -0.15 -3.32
C PRO A 36 16.63 -0.43 -4.78
N GLU A 37 17.78 -1.04 -5.08
CA GLU A 37 18.15 -1.47 -6.44
C GLU A 37 17.35 -2.70 -6.94
N VAL A 38 16.57 -3.36 -6.09
CA VAL A 38 15.69 -4.44 -6.54
C VAL A 38 14.57 -3.87 -7.44
N PRO A 39 14.38 -4.40 -8.66
CA PRO A 39 13.30 -3.96 -9.55
C PRO A 39 11.93 -4.14 -8.91
N ALA A 40 11.05 -3.15 -9.08
CA ALA A 40 9.69 -3.18 -8.51
C ALA A 40 8.83 -4.30 -9.10
N ASP A 41 9.12 -4.71 -10.34
CA ASP A 41 8.46 -5.77 -11.09
C ASP A 41 9.21 -7.12 -11.04
N LEU A 42 10.22 -7.27 -10.16
CA LEU A 42 11.04 -8.50 -10.05
C LEU A 42 10.20 -9.78 -9.99
N LEU A 43 9.07 -9.73 -9.29
CA LEU A 43 8.21 -10.89 -9.04
C LEU A 43 7.10 -11.09 -10.07
N SER A 44 7.06 -10.27 -11.13
CA SER A 44 6.00 -10.31 -12.14
C SER A 44 6.44 -11.06 -13.40
N GLY A 45 5.49 -11.71 -14.07
CA GLY A 45 5.70 -12.22 -15.43
C GLY A 45 6.44 -13.56 -15.52
N HIS A 46 6.46 -14.33 -14.43
CA HIS A 46 7.19 -15.60 -14.32
C HIS A 46 6.38 -16.85 -14.68
N GLY A 47 5.11 -16.68 -15.06
CA GLY A 47 4.21 -17.77 -15.44
C GLY A 47 3.41 -18.34 -14.25
N ALA A 48 2.41 -19.16 -14.58
CA ALA A 48 1.37 -19.58 -13.63
C ALA A 48 1.90 -20.31 -12.39
N GLU A 49 2.89 -21.20 -12.54
CA GLU A 49 3.45 -21.98 -11.42
C GLU A 49 4.19 -21.08 -10.41
N PHE A 50 4.95 -20.10 -10.89
CA PHE A 50 5.61 -19.13 -10.02
C PHE A 50 4.60 -18.25 -9.30
N GLU A 51 3.57 -17.78 -10.01
CA GLU A 51 2.52 -16.95 -9.42
C GLU A 51 1.70 -17.72 -8.37
N GLU A 52 1.40 -18.99 -8.62
CA GLU A 52 0.75 -19.88 -7.65
C GLU A 52 1.62 -20.05 -6.40
N ALA A 53 2.92 -20.33 -6.57
CA ALA A 53 3.84 -20.46 -5.45
C ALA A 53 3.94 -19.15 -4.64
N ARG A 54 4.04 -18.01 -5.32
CA ARG A 54 4.06 -16.67 -4.70
C ARG A 54 2.78 -16.42 -3.91
N GLN A 55 1.61 -16.67 -4.49
CA GLN A 55 0.32 -16.49 -3.83
C GLN A 55 0.20 -17.39 -2.59
N ASN A 56 0.59 -18.66 -2.70
CA ASN A 56 0.61 -19.61 -1.58
C ASN A 56 1.46 -19.11 -0.41
N VAL A 57 2.63 -18.50 -0.67
CA VAL A 57 3.47 -17.92 0.38
C VAL A 57 2.79 -16.72 1.04
N VAL A 58 2.21 -15.82 0.25
CA VAL A 58 1.54 -14.60 0.76
C VAL A 58 0.35 -14.97 1.65
N GLU A 59 -0.53 -15.84 1.16
CA GLU A 59 -1.71 -16.29 1.92
C GLU A 59 -1.33 -17.05 3.19
N ALA A 60 -0.37 -17.98 3.08
CA ALA A 60 0.07 -18.73 4.25
C ALA A 60 0.75 -17.85 5.31
N THR A 61 1.46 -16.80 4.89
CA THR A 61 2.06 -15.82 5.80
C THR A 61 1.00 -14.99 6.51
N ASP A 62 -0.03 -14.53 5.79
CA ASP A 62 -1.14 -13.78 6.37
C ASP A 62 -1.93 -14.61 7.39
N GLU A 63 -2.27 -15.86 7.03
CA GLU A 63 -2.99 -16.76 7.93
C GLU A 63 -2.13 -17.11 9.16
N LEU A 64 -0.86 -17.46 8.97
CA LEU A 64 0.04 -17.80 10.08
C LEU A 64 0.21 -16.61 11.02
N ARG A 65 0.39 -15.39 10.48
CA ARG A 65 0.46 -14.17 11.27
C ARG A 65 -0.82 -13.97 12.09
N THR A 66 -1.98 -14.09 11.46
CA THR A 66 -3.29 -13.91 12.11
C THR A 66 -3.50 -14.92 13.23
N LEU A 67 -3.17 -16.20 13.00
CA LEU A 67 -3.28 -17.26 14.02
C LEU A 67 -2.35 -17.02 15.21
N LEU A 68 -1.11 -16.56 14.97
CA LEU A 68 -0.12 -16.34 16.03
C LEU A 68 -0.34 -15.06 16.83
N LEU A 69 -0.94 -14.01 16.25
CA LEU A 69 -1.41 -12.85 17.01
C LEU A 69 -2.55 -13.22 17.95
N GLY A 70 -3.43 -14.13 17.51
CA GLY A 70 -4.69 -14.41 18.18
C GLY A 70 -5.73 -13.31 17.95
N PRO A 71 -7.00 -13.58 18.26
CA PRO A 71 -8.13 -12.77 17.79
C PRO A 71 -8.14 -11.34 18.36
N LYS A 72 -7.73 -11.16 19.62
CA LYS A 72 -7.76 -9.84 20.28
C LYS A 72 -6.68 -8.91 19.74
N GLU A 73 -5.44 -9.39 19.70
CA GLU A 73 -4.30 -8.61 19.21
C GLU A 73 -4.48 -8.28 17.73
N TYR A 74 -5.01 -9.22 16.94
CA TYR A 74 -5.36 -8.97 15.55
C TYR A 74 -6.35 -7.80 15.40
N LEU A 75 -7.48 -7.84 16.11
CA LEU A 75 -8.51 -6.79 16.03
C LEU A 75 -8.01 -5.43 16.55
N MET A 76 -7.25 -5.44 17.66
CA MET A 76 -6.66 -4.22 18.22
C MET A 76 -5.53 -3.65 17.36
N GLY A 77 -4.92 -4.48 16.51
CA GLY A 77 -3.86 -4.13 15.58
C GLY A 77 -4.33 -3.60 14.22
N ILE A 78 -5.64 -3.43 14.00
CA ILE A 78 -6.15 -2.83 12.76
C ILE A 78 -5.86 -1.32 12.77
N TYR A 79 -4.87 -0.91 11.96
CA TYR A 79 -4.39 0.47 11.93
C TYR A 79 -5.21 1.35 10.97
N HIS A 80 -6.14 2.15 11.51
CA HIS A 80 -6.94 3.11 10.73
C HIS A 80 -6.13 4.20 10.01
N ASN A 81 -4.87 4.39 10.38
CA ASN A 81 -3.99 5.46 9.90
C ASN A 81 -2.90 4.99 8.93
N THR A 82 -2.97 3.75 8.42
CA THR A 82 -1.96 3.18 7.52
C THR A 82 -1.78 3.96 6.21
N LEU A 83 -2.84 4.62 5.71
CA LEU A 83 -2.78 5.41 4.48
C LEU A 83 -2.23 6.83 4.69
N LEU A 84 -2.22 7.33 5.93
CA LEU A 84 -1.78 8.67 6.27
C LEU A 84 -0.33 8.99 5.81
N PRO A 85 0.68 8.12 6.02
CA PRO A 85 2.03 8.39 5.51
C PRO A 85 2.06 8.54 3.99
N LEU A 86 1.40 7.64 3.24
CA LEU A 86 1.35 7.71 1.77
C LEU A 86 0.69 9.00 1.29
N HIS A 87 -0.41 9.38 1.94
CA HIS A 87 -1.09 10.65 1.65
C HIS A 87 -0.18 11.84 1.83
N PHE A 88 0.55 11.89 2.95
CA PHE A 88 1.50 12.95 3.24
C PHE A 88 2.68 12.97 2.27
N ILE A 89 3.24 11.81 1.94
CA ILE A 89 4.36 11.66 0.99
C ILE A 89 3.96 12.19 -0.38
N LEU A 90 2.82 11.76 -0.91
CA LEU A 90 2.36 12.12 -2.26
C LEU A 90 2.01 13.61 -2.34
N ARG A 91 1.25 14.12 -1.37
CA ARG A 91 0.82 15.53 -1.34
C ARG A 91 1.98 16.52 -1.30
N HIS A 92 3.07 16.14 -0.64
CA HIS A 92 4.26 16.99 -0.50
C HIS A 92 5.45 16.53 -1.38
N ASN A 93 5.25 15.57 -2.30
CA ASN A 93 6.28 15.01 -3.18
C ASN A 93 7.56 14.54 -2.43
N LEU A 94 7.40 13.96 -1.24
CA LEU A 94 8.54 13.62 -0.37
C LEU A 94 9.34 12.40 -0.82
N HIS A 95 8.90 11.73 -1.89
CA HIS A 95 9.64 10.67 -2.56
C HIS A 95 10.60 11.20 -3.64
N ALA A 96 10.56 12.48 -3.97
CA ALA A 96 11.35 13.06 -5.07
C ALA A 96 12.79 13.43 -4.63
N PHE A 97 13.61 12.43 -4.33
CA PHE A 97 15.03 12.59 -4.02
C PHE A 97 15.85 11.41 -4.62
N PRO A 98 17.18 11.55 -4.84
CA PRO A 98 17.92 10.59 -5.66
C PRO A 98 18.16 9.23 -4.99
N GLN A 99 18.84 9.21 -3.84
CA GLN A 99 19.13 7.97 -3.11
C GLN A 99 18.84 8.14 -1.62
N THR A 100 19.39 9.21 -1.04
CA THR A 100 19.20 9.56 0.36
C THR A 100 18.91 11.05 0.50
N THR A 101 18.28 11.41 1.61
CA THR A 101 18.03 12.79 2.01
C THR A 101 17.96 12.89 3.53
N THR A 102 17.86 14.09 4.08
CA THR A 102 17.67 14.28 5.52
C THR A 102 16.23 14.69 5.83
N PHE A 103 15.75 14.32 7.01
CA PHE A 103 14.44 14.78 7.48
C PHE A 103 14.35 16.32 7.55
N SER A 104 15.47 17.01 7.81
CA SER A 104 15.53 18.47 7.82
C SER A 104 15.31 19.05 6.43
N THR A 105 15.96 18.49 5.41
CA THR A 105 15.78 18.89 4.01
C THR A 105 14.34 18.72 3.57
N LEU A 106 13.73 17.57 3.88
CA LEU A 106 12.32 17.32 3.55
C LEU A 106 11.36 18.23 4.32
N ALA A 107 11.71 18.63 5.55
CA ALA A 107 10.90 19.54 6.35
C ALA A 107 10.86 20.93 5.72
N THR A 108 12.03 21.43 5.29
CA THR A 108 12.12 22.67 4.53
C THR A 108 11.37 22.58 3.20
N HIS A 109 11.51 21.48 2.45
CA HIS A 109 10.82 21.27 1.17
C HIS A 109 9.29 21.30 1.31
N SER A 110 8.75 20.60 2.33
CA SER A 110 7.30 20.47 2.55
C SER A 110 6.67 21.63 3.33
N SER A 111 7.48 22.59 3.81
CA SER A 111 7.06 23.62 4.77
C SER A 111 6.40 23.05 6.03
N GLN A 112 6.82 21.87 6.46
CA GLN A 112 6.30 21.18 7.65
C GLN A 112 7.29 21.23 8.80
N SER A 113 6.79 21.17 10.03
CA SER A 113 7.68 21.09 11.19
C SER A 113 8.43 19.75 11.21
N LEU A 114 9.71 19.79 11.58
CA LEU A 114 10.57 18.61 11.65
C LEU A 114 9.99 17.48 12.54
N PRO A 115 9.37 17.76 13.72
CA PRO A 115 8.74 16.70 14.52
C PRO A 115 7.56 16.01 13.82
N VAL A 116 6.70 16.77 13.12
CA VAL A 116 5.56 16.21 12.39
C VAL A 116 6.06 15.32 11.25
N LEU A 117 7.02 15.81 10.48
CA LEU A 117 7.59 15.07 9.35
C LEU A 117 8.27 13.78 9.82
N LYS A 118 9.08 13.85 10.88
CA LYS A 118 9.70 12.64 11.47
C LYS A 118 8.67 11.60 11.87
N ARG A 119 7.57 12.02 12.50
CA ARG A 119 6.51 11.10 12.94
C ARG A 119 5.85 10.39 11.75
N LEU A 120 5.51 11.13 10.69
CA LEU A 120 4.84 10.56 9.51
C LEU A 120 5.78 9.68 8.69
N LEU A 121 7.03 10.11 8.46
CA LEU A 121 7.99 9.31 7.70
C LEU A 121 8.48 8.08 8.48
N ARG A 122 8.59 8.13 9.80
CA ARG A 122 8.86 6.93 10.61
C ARG A 122 7.70 5.96 10.64
N HIS A 123 6.46 6.45 10.55
CA HIS A 123 5.31 5.59 10.29
C HIS A 123 5.47 4.89 8.93
N ALA A 124 5.86 5.62 7.87
CA ALA A 124 6.13 5.02 6.56
C ALA A 124 7.26 3.97 6.61
N ILE A 125 8.32 4.22 7.39
CA ILE A 125 9.43 3.27 7.60
C ILE A 125 8.95 2.00 8.30
N ALA A 126 8.05 2.11 9.29
CA ALA A 126 7.47 0.94 9.97
C ALA A 126 6.65 0.04 9.02
N HIS A 127 6.19 0.58 7.89
CA HIS A 127 5.54 -0.15 6.81
C HIS A 127 6.46 -0.44 5.61
N HIS A 128 7.78 -0.35 5.80
CA HIS A 128 8.81 -0.64 4.80
C HIS A 128 8.75 0.20 3.51
N ILE A 129 8.06 1.34 3.54
CA ILE A 129 7.98 2.27 2.39
C ILE A 129 9.33 2.99 2.21
N PHE A 130 9.98 3.38 3.31
CA PHE A 130 11.32 3.96 3.34
C PHE A 130 12.18 3.23 4.37
N THR A 131 13.46 3.60 4.45
CA THR A 131 14.37 3.17 5.52
C THR A 131 15.13 4.36 6.10
N GLU A 132 15.57 4.24 7.37
CA GLU A 132 16.42 5.23 8.06
C GLU A 132 17.80 4.59 8.33
N PRO A 133 18.71 4.53 7.32
CA PRO A 133 19.98 3.80 7.45
C PRO A 133 20.93 4.39 8.49
N SER A 134 20.78 5.68 8.81
CA SER A 134 21.48 6.34 9.91
C SER A 134 20.58 7.42 10.51
N PRO A 135 20.83 7.86 11.77
CA PRO A 135 19.93 8.77 12.46
C PRO A 135 19.64 10.05 11.65
N ASN A 136 18.37 10.28 11.35
CA ASN A 136 17.85 11.41 10.58
C ASN A 136 18.26 11.44 9.08
N VAL A 137 18.66 10.31 8.52
CA VAL A 137 18.84 10.12 7.07
C VAL A 137 17.75 9.19 6.58
N LEU A 138 17.01 9.60 5.55
CA LEU A 138 16.00 8.79 4.88
C LEU A 138 16.59 8.24 3.58
N ALA A 139 16.31 6.98 3.28
CA ALA A 139 16.65 6.35 2.01
C ALA A 139 15.46 5.57 1.45
N HIS A 140 15.49 5.33 0.14
CA HIS A 140 14.49 4.53 -0.53
C HIS A 140 14.55 3.04 -0.14
N THR A 141 13.40 2.38 -0.27
CA THR A 141 13.25 0.92 -0.46
C THR A 141 12.62 0.70 -1.84
N PRO A 142 12.47 -0.53 -2.35
CA PRO A 142 11.73 -0.77 -3.59
C PRO A 142 10.32 -0.18 -3.60
N ALA A 143 9.64 -0.19 -2.44
CA ALA A 143 8.28 0.34 -2.31
C ALA A 143 8.21 1.86 -2.55
N SER A 144 9.09 2.66 -1.95
CA SER A 144 9.11 4.10 -2.26
C SER A 144 9.68 4.41 -3.63
N ARG A 145 10.58 3.58 -4.20
CA ARG A 145 11.01 3.75 -5.60
C ARG A 145 9.88 3.54 -6.58
N ALA A 146 8.93 2.64 -6.29
CA ALA A 146 7.75 2.46 -7.12
C ALA A 146 6.92 3.76 -7.25
N LEU A 147 7.04 4.71 -6.33
CA LEU A 147 6.42 6.03 -6.44
C LEU A 147 7.05 6.92 -7.53
N SER A 148 8.14 6.52 -8.16
CA SER A 148 8.64 7.20 -9.37
C SER A 148 7.72 6.96 -10.58
N ASP A 149 7.04 5.82 -10.61
CA ASP A 149 6.05 5.47 -11.63
C ASP A 149 4.83 6.41 -11.53
N PRO A 150 4.51 7.16 -12.60
CA PRO A 150 3.30 7.99 -12.64
C PRO A 150 1.99 7.22 -12.42
N HIS A 151 1.89 5.96 -12.86
CA HIS A 151 0.68 5.14 -12.71
C HIS A 151 0.45 4.76 -11.25
N VAL A 152 1.52 4.30 -10.57
CA VAL A 152 1.48 4.00 -9.12
C VAL A 152 1.10 5.24 -8.31
N ARG A 153 1.67 6.40 -8.65
CA ARG A 153 1.31 7.66 -7.99
C ARG A 153 -0.13 8.06 -8.24
N ALA A 154 -0.60 7.99 -9.49
CA ALA A 154 -1.97 8.33 -9.83
C ALA A 154 -2.96 7.47 -9.04
N PHE A 155 -2.72 6.15 -9.00
CA PHE A 155 -3.55 5.21 -8.26
C PHE A 155 -3.55 5.48 -6.76
N LEU A 156 -2.39 5.71 -6.16
CA LEU A 156 -2.29 5.98 -4.73
C LEU A 156 -2.88 7.34 -4.35
N SER A 157 -2.65 8.39 -5.15
CA SER A 157 -3.27 9.71 -4.94
C SER A 157 -4.78 9.61 -5.04
N PHE A 158 -5.31 8.92 -6.04
CA PHE A 158 -6.74 8.65 -6.17
C PHE A 158 -7.27 7.88 -4.94
N THR A 159 -6.54 6.87 -4.49
CA THR A 159 -6.93 6.08 -3.30
C THR A 159 -7.04 6.94 -2.05
N VAL A 160 -6.03 7.77 -1.76
CA VAL A 160 -5.98 8.54 -0.50
C VAL A 160 -6.79 9.83 -0.52
N GLU A 161 -7.02 10.43 -1.70
CA GLU A 161 -7.75 11.71 -1.83
C GLU A 161 -9.22 11.53 -2.20
N GLU A 162 -9.57 10.46 -2.91
CA GLU A 162 -10.95 10.20 -3.35
C GLU A 162 -11.55 9.01 -2.61
N LEU A 163 -10.98 7.81 -2.75
CA LEU A 163 -11.63 6.60 -2.25
C LEU A 163 -11.68 6.53 -0.73
N TRP A 164 -10.58 6.87 -0.05
CA TRP A 164 -10.48 6.71 1.41
C TRP A 164 -11.49 7.57 2.18
N PRO A 165 -11.65 8.89 1.90
CA PRO A 165 -12.72 9.69 2.51
C PRO A 165 -14.11 9.09 2.26
N CYS A 166 -14.39 8.65 1.03
CA CYS A 166 -15.70 8.11 0.65
C CYS A 166 -15.99 6.78 1.36
N ALA A 167 -14.97 5.91 1.51
CA ALA A 167 -15.08 4.66 2.23
C ALA A 167 -15.55 4.87 3.67
N THR A 168 -15.04 5.90 4.36
CA THR A 168 -15.44 6.21 5.75
C THR A 168 -16.90 6.62 5.90
N ARG A 169 -17.57 7.04 4.82
CA ARG A 169 -18.99 7.43 4.81
C ARG A 169 -19.92 6.36 4.23
N THR A 170 -19.39 5.17 3.90
CA THR A 170 -20.18 4.11 3.26
C THR A 170 -21.27 3.57 4.18
N VAL A 171 -20.97 3.40 5.48
CA VAL A 171 -21.97 2.93 6.46
C VAL A 171 -23.08 3.97 6.63
N ASP A 172 -22.76 5.26 6.75
CA ASP A 172 -23.75 6.34 6.80
C ASP A 172 -24.70 6.30 5.58
N ALA A 173 -24.14 6.10 4.38
CA ALA A 173 -24.94 6.00 3.15
C ALA A 173 -25.89 4.79 3.19
N LEU A 174 -25.44 3.65 3.72
CA LEU A 174 -26.27 2.46 3.90
C LEU A 174 -27.36 2.65 4.95
N GLU A 175 -27.11 3.41 6.02
CA GLU A 175 -28.14 3.74 7.01
C GLU A 175 -29.26 4.59 6.40
N MET A 176 -28.91 5.54 5.54
CA MET A 176 -29.89 6.36 4.81
C MET A 176 -30.58 5.59 3.69
N HIS A 177 -29.86 4.67 3.04
CA HIS A 177 -30.30 3.95 1.85
C HIS A 177 -30.01 2.44 1.94
N PRO A 178 -30.74 1.68 2.79
CA PRO A 178 -30.41 0.28 3.09
C PRO A 178 -30.46 -0.68 1.90
N SER A 179 -31.23 -0.35 0.86
CA SER A 179 -31.35 -1.19 -0.34
C SER A 179 -30.16 -1.09 -1.29
N ALA A 180 -29.35 -0.02 -1.18
CA ALA A 180 -28.17 0.26 -2.01
C ALA A 180 -28.40 0.08 -3.53
N GLN A 181 -29.60 0.42 -4.03
CA GLN A 181 -29.94 0.24 -5.45
C GLN A 181 -29.58 1.43 -6.35
N ASP A 182 -29.33 2.60 -5.77
CA ASP A 182 -29.05 3.83 -6.50
C ASP A 182 -27.53 4.14 -6.46
N PRO A 183 -26.83 4.15 -7.60
CA PRO A 183 -25.40 4.46 -7.66
C PRO A 183 -25.05 5.92 -7.28
N ALA A 184 -26.04 6.80 -7.11
CA ALA A 184 -25.87 8.15 -6.56
C ALA A 184 -26.10 8.24 -5.03
N GLN A 185 -26.40 7.12 -4.36
CA GLN A 185 -26.63 7.07 -2.90
C GLN A 185 -25.44 6.42 -2.18
N THR A 186 -24.26 7.00 -2.33
CA THR A 186 -23.00 6.42 -1.85
C THR A 186 -22.25 7.32 -0.87
N GLY A 187 -21.25 6.77 -0.18
CA GLY A 187 -20.35 7.57 0.65
C GLY A 187 -19.64 8.69 -0.13
N PHE A 188 -19.45 8.53 -1.44
CA PHE A 188 -18.90 9.59 -2.30
C PHE A 188 -19.81 10.81 -2.35
N ASN A 189 -21.11 10.59 -2.57
CA ASN A 189 -22.10 11.66 -2.59
C ASN A 189 -22.17 12.40 -1.26
N LEU A 190 -21.99 11.70 -0.13
CA LEU A 190 -21.96 12.31 1.19
C LEU A 190 -20.70 13.15 1.46
N VAL A 191 -19.55 12.74 0.93
CA VAL A 191 -18.30 13.52 1.04
C VAL A 191 -18.32 14.73 0.12
N ARG A 192 -18.84 14.56 -1.10
CA ARG A 192 -18.80 15.58 -2.15
C ARG A 192 -20.00 16.52 -2.15
N GLY A 193 -21.10 16.15 -1.52
CA GLY A 193 -22.34 16.92 -1.54
C GLY A 193 -22.96 17.00 -2.93
N THR A 194 -22.89 15.92 -3.71
CA THR A 194 -23.43 15.83 -5.08
C THR A 194 -24.57 14.80 -5.15
N GLY A 195 -25.51 15.01 -6.07
CA GLY A 195 -26.56 14.04 -6.42
C GLY A 195 -26.25 13.22 -7.66
N GLU A 196 -25.10 13.46 -8.30
CA GLU A 196 -24.68 12.76 -9.50
C GLU A 196 -23.95 11.47 -9.18
N THR A 197 -23.89 10.55 -10.14
CA THR A 197 -23.10 9.31 -9.96
C THR A 197 -21.60 9.61 -9.98
N PHE A 198 -20.82 8.75 -9.34
CA PHE A 198 -19.36 8.85 -9.30
C PHE A 198 -18.73 9.06 -10.69
N MET A 199 -19.17 8.29 -11.70
CA MET A 199 -18.60 8.37 -13.05
C MET A 199 -18.88 9.72 -13.72
N VAL A 200 -20.09 10.27 -13.55
CA VAL A 200 -20.47 11.57 -14.12
C VAL A 200 -19.63 12.69 -13.53
N GLU A 201 -19.40 12.69 -12.21
CA GLU A 201 -18.55 13.71 -11.58
C GLU A 201 -17.08 13.59 -11.98
N MET A 202 -16.60 12.37 -12.16
CA MET A 202 -15.23 12.14 -12.63
C MET A 202 -15.02 12.58 -14.07
N GLU A 203 -16.01 12.42 -14.94
CA GLU A 203 -15.95 12.89 -16.32
C GLU A 203 -16.01 14.43 -16.42
N GLY A 204 -16.76 15.08 -15.51
CA GLY A 204 -16.88 16.54 -15.44
C GLY A 204 -15.61 17.25 -14.98
N ASP A 205 -14.80 16.61 -14.14
CA ASP A 205 -13.56 17.15 -13.60
C ASP A 205 -12.34 16.61 -14.36
N ARG A 206 -11.84 17.37 -15.35
CA ARG A 206 -10.70 16.95 -16.19
C ARG A 206 -9.41 16.66 -15.42
N GLU A 207 -9.19 17.29 -14.25
CA GLU A 207 -8.02 17.00 -13.43
C GLU A 207 -8.19 15.66 -12.69
N ARG A 208 -9.41 15.36 -12.20
CA ARG A 208 -9.72 14.11 -11.47
C ARG A 208 -10.00 12.91 -12.38
N GLY A 209 -10.82 13.05 -13.41
CA GLY A 209 -11.01 12.00 -14.41
C GLY A 209 -9.70 11.63 -15.12
N GLY A 210 -8.80 12.61 -15.25
CA GLY A 210 -7.46 12.41 -15.79
C GLY A 210 -6.52 11.59 -14.89
N SER A 211 -6.73 11.54 -13.56
CA SER A 211 -5.94 10.68 -12.67
C SER A 211 -6.46 9.23 -12.69
N MET A 212 -7.77 9.05 -12.80
CA MET A 212 -8.41 7.72 -12.89
C MET A 212 -8.21 7.04 -14.24
N GLY A 213 -8.35 7.76 -15.36
CA GLY A 213 -8.13 7.22 -16.71
C GLY A 213 -6.66 6.93 -17.06
N ARG A 214 -5.74 7.24 -16.15
CA ARG A 214 -4.30 6.94 -16.25
C ARG A 214 -3.85 5.87 -15.25
N CYS A 215 -4.75 5.32 -14.44
CA CYS A 215 -4.46 4.17 -13.57
C CYS A 215 -4.57 2.86 -14.35
#